data_AF-A0A7N9CN76-F1
#
_entry.id   AF-A0A7N9CN76-F1
#
_cell.length_a   1.000
_cell.length_b   1.000
_cell.length_c   1.000
_cell.angle_alpha   90.00
_cell.angle_beta   90.00
_cell.angle_gamma   90.00
#
_symmetry.space_group_name_H-M   'P 1'
#
loop_
_entity.id
_entity.type
_entity.pdbx_description
1 polymer ?
#
loop_
_entity_poly.entity_id
_entity_poly.type
_entity_poly.pdbx_seq_one_letter_code
_entity_poly.pdbx_strand_id
1 'polypeptide(L)'
;MESIFHEKQEGSLCAQHCLNNLLQGEYFSPVELSSVAHQLDEEERMRMAEGGVTSEDYCTGFFSIQVISNALKVWGLELILFNSPEYQRLRINPINERSFICNYKEYWFTVRKLGKQWFNLNSLLTGPELVSDTYLALFLAQLQQEGYSVFVVKGDLPDCEADQLLQMIRAQQMHRPKPTGEELAQLKEQRVHKTDLERVLEANDGSAMLDEDEEDLQRALALSCQEIDMEDEEADLRRAIQLSTNLTSEEPWKRREAYFEKQQQKQQQQKQQQQQKQTK
;
A
#
# COMPACT_ATOMS: atom_id res chain seq x y z
N MET A 1 13.66 -15.19 2.37
CA MET A 1 12.67 -14.11 2.14
C MET A 1 13.23 -12.98 1.31
N GLU A 2 14.56 -12.77 1.29
CA GLU A 2 15.23 -11.69 0.54
C GLU A 2 15.09 -11.79 -1.00
N SER A 3 14.70 -12.94 -1.53
CA SER A 3 14.58 -13.18 -2.97
C SER A 3 13.18 -12.91 -3.52
N ILE A 4 12.19 -12.65 -2.66
CA ILE A 4 10.83 -12.33 -3.09
C ILE A 4 10.80 -10.86 -3.49
N PHE A 5 10.41 -10.58 -4.73
CA PHE A 5 10.21 -9.21 -5.17
C PHE A 5 8.93 -8.68 -4.51
N HIS A 6 9.07 -7.62 -3.71
CA HIS A 6 7.97 -6.94 -3.04
C HIS A 6 8.17 -5.43 -3.14
N GLU A 7 7.41 -4.81 -4.01
CA GLU A 7 7.35 -3.38 -4.17
C GLU A 7 6.37 -2.79 -3.14
N LYS A 8 6.89 -1.98 -2.23
CA LYS A 8 6.09 -1.23 -1.26
C LYS A 8 5.40 -0.08 -1.96
N GLN A 9 4.15 0.18 -1.59
CA GLN A 9 3.41 1.29 -2.17
C GLN A 9 3.80 2.61 -1.53
N GLU A 10 4.22 3.55 -2.38
CA GLU A 10 4.38 4.95 -2.02
C GLU A 10 3.29 5.76 -2.75
N GLY A 11 2.30 6.26 -2.01
CA GLY A 11 1.17 7.04 -2.55
C GLY A 11 -0.04 6.18 -2.93
N SER A 12 -0.78 6.56 -3.97
CA SER A 12 -2.06 5.91 -4.37
C SER A 12 -1.93 4.94 -5.56
N LEU A 13 -0.72 4.50 -5.90
CA LEU A 13 -0.43 3.70 -7.11
C LEU A 13 -0.59 2.18 -6.88
N CYS A 14 -1.67 1.77 -6.23
CA CYS A 14 -1.87 0.36 -5.83
C CYS A 14 -1.87 -0.62 -7.02
N ALA A 15 -2.41 -0.24 -8.18
CA ALA A 15 -2.47 -1.15 -9.33
C ALA A 15 -1.09 -1.45 -9.93
N GLN A 16 -0.17 -0.47 -9.93
CA GLN A 16 1.22 -0.68 -10.37
C GLN A 16 1.89 -1.73 -9.47
N HIS A 17 1.90 -1.48 -8.17
CA HIS A 17 2.55 -2.37 -7.22
C HIS A 17 1.88 -3.75 -7.20
N CYS A 18 0.55 -3.81 -7.34
CA CYS A 18 -0.20 -5.05 -7.49
C CYS A 18 0.29 -5.87 -8.69
N LEU A 19 0.43 -5.27 -9.87
CA LEU A 19 0.88 -5.93 -11.09
C LEU A 19 2.37 -6.32 -11.04
N ASN A 20 3.22 -5.43 -10.51
CA ASN A 20 4.65 -5.71 -10.37
C ASN A 20 4.91 -6.83 -9.35
N ASN A 21 4.20 -6.82 -8.23
CA ASN A 21 4.24 -7.91 -7.25
C ASN A 21 3.70 -9.22 -7.85
N LEU A 22 2.67 -9.14 -8.68
CA LEU A 22 2.14 -10.30 -9.39
C LEU A 22 3.15 -10.88 -10.38
N LEU A 23 3.85 -10.06 -11.15
CA LEU A 23 4.84 -10.53 -12.11
C LEU A 23 6.21 -10.80 -11.47
N GLN A 24 6.40 -10.45 -10.20
CA GLN A 24 7.66 -10.55 -9.46
C GLN A 24 8.79 -9.75 -10.14
N GLY A 25 8.47 -8.53 -10.58
CA GLY A 25 9.45 -7.60 -11.16
C GLY A 25 8.81 -6.25 -11.54
N GLU A 26 9.66 -5.26 -11.79
CA GLU A 26 9.26 -3.91 -12.21
C GLU A 26 8.92 -3.88 -13.71
N TYR A 27 7.78 -4.48 -14.07
CA TYR A 27 7.33 -4.55 -15.47
C TYR A 27 6.44 -3.39 -15.88
N PHE A 28 5.71 -2.80 -14.94
CA PHE A 28 4.80 -1.71 -15.18
C PHE A 28 5.21 -0.45 -14.44
N SER A 29 5.19 0.65 -15.15
CA SER A 29 5.33 2.00 -14.62
C SER A 29 3.97 2.73 -14.58
N PRO A 30 3.84 3.80 -13.76
CA PRO A 30 2.61 4.59 -13.72
C PRO A 30 2.25 5.18 -15.09
N VAL A 31 3.26 5.51 -15.90
CA VAL A 31 3.10 6.12 -17.22
C VAL A 31 2.53 5.12 -18.22
N GLU A 32 3.00 3.88 -18.18
CA GLU A 32 2.48 2.81 -19.03
C GLU A 32 1.03 2.48 -18.68
N LEU A 33 0.70 2.35 -17.39
CA LEU A 33 -0.69 2.11 -16.96
C LEU A 33 -1.61 3.26 -17.33
N SER A 34 -1.15 4.51 -17.23
CA SER A 34 -1.90 5.68 -17.70
C SER A 34 -2.10 5.66 -19.22
N SER A 35 -1.12 5.19 -19.98
CA SER A 35 -1.24 5.06 -21.44
C SER A 35 -2.25 3.97 -21.82
N VAL A 36 -2.25 2.83 -21.10
CA VAL A 36 -3.24 1.76 -21.28
C VAL A 36 -4.65 2.24 -20.91
N ALA A 37 -4.78 3.04 -19.84
CA ALA A 37 -6.05 3.65 -19.47
C ALA A 37 -6.57 4.59 -20.56
N HIS A 38 -5.73 5.49 -21.08
CA HIS A 38 -6.13 6.38 -22.17
C HIS A 38 -6.51 5.65 -23.46
N GLN A 39 -5.82 4.56 -23.79
CA GLN A 39 -6.18 3.72 -24.94
C GLN A 39 -7.56 3.09 -24.75
N LEU A 40 -7.84 2.59 -23.55
CA LEU A 40 -9.15 2.06 -23.20
C LEU A 40 -10.25 3.12 -23.30
N ASP A 41 -10.00 4.32 -22.78
CA ASP A 41 -10.96 5.43 -22.85
C ASP A 41 -11.26 5.82 -24.31
N GLU A 42 -10.24 5.81 -25.18
CA GLU A 42 -10.41 6.10 -26.61
C GLU A 42 -11.12 4.95 -27.34
N GLU A 43 -10.85 3.70 -27.00
CA GLU A 43 -11.59 2.53 -27.54
C GLU A 43 -13.07 2.54 -27.12
N GLU A 44 -13.35 2.90 -25.87
CA GLU A 44 -14.72 3.08 -25.38
C GLU A 44 -15.39 4.26 -26.10
N ARG A 45 -14.70 5.39 -26.25
CA ARG A 45 -15.18 6.56 -27.01
C ARG A 45 -15.52 6.21 -28.46
N MET A 46 -14.65 5.47 -29.14
CA MET A 46 -14.87 5.02 -30.51
C MET A 46 -16.04 4.04 -30.62
N ARG A 47 -16.27 3.20 -29.60
CA ARG A 47 -17.45 2.32 -29.53
C ARG A 47 -18.73 3.06 -29.13
N MET A 48 -18.63 4.18 -28.41
CA MET A 48 -19.77 5.00 -27.97
C MET A 48 -20.16 6.09 -28.98
N ALA A 49 -19.50 6.19 -30.14
CA ALA A 49 -19.84 7.12 -31.21
C ALA A 49 -21.25 6.91 -31.84
N GLU A 50 -22.00 5.88 -31.43
CA GLU A 50 -23.40 5.64 -31.83
C GLU A 50 -24.45 6.08 -30.79
N GLY A 51 -24.04 6.46 -29.58
CA GLY A 51 -24.96 6.85 -28.50
C GLY A 51 -24.31 7.86 -27.56
N GLY A 52 -24.34 9.14 -27.96
CA GLY A 52 -23.64 10.19 -27.24
C GLY A 52 -24.13 10.37 -25.80
N VAL A 53 -23.19 10.50 -24.85
CA VAL A 53 -23.19 11.45 -23.71
C VAL A 53 -21.74 11.56 -23.20
N THR A 54 -21.41 12.77 -22.76
CA THR A 54 -20.21 13.23 -22.05
C THR A 54 -19.71 12.25 -20.97
N SER A 55 -18.46 11.81 -21.05
CA SER A 55 -17.76 11.29 -19.86
C SER A 55 -16.81 12.37 -19.36
N GLU A 56 -17.05 12.81 -18.12
CA GLU A 56 -16.13 13.64 -17.36
C GLU A 56 -14.80 12.89 -17.22
N ASP A 57 -13.68 13.60 -17.42
CA ASP A 57 -12.33 13.08 -17.24
C ASP A 57 -12.14 12.67 -15.77
N TYR A 58 -12.44 11.41 -15.44
CA TYR A 58 -12.14 10.81 -14.15
C TYR A 58 -10.63 10.50 -14.06
N CYS A 59 -9.81 11.54 -13.93
CA CYS A 59 -8.40 11.44 -13.52
C CYS A 59 -8.26 11.13 -12.02
N THR A 60 -9.15 10.33 -11.44
CA THR A 60 -8.94 9.76 -10.12
C THR A 60 -7.94 8.64 -10.31
N GLY A 61 -6.75 8.74 -9.72
CA GLY A 61 -5.66 7.78 -9.95
C GLY A 61 -5.90 6.36 -9.40
N PHE A 62 -7.15 5.92 -9.33
CA PHE A 62 -7.58 4.55 -9.14
C PHE A 62 -7.70 3.91 -10.51
N PHE A 63 -6.88 2.88 -10.75
CA PHE A 63 -6.97 2.16 -12.02
C PHE A 63 -8.17 1.22 -11.98
N SER A 64 -9.03 1.35 -12.99
CA SER A 64 -10.15 0.44 -13.23
C SER A 64 -9.66 -0.98 -13.47
N ILE A 65 -10.50 -1.95 -13.13
CA ILE A 65 -10.24 -3.37 -13.38
C ILE A 65 -9.95 -3.68 -14.85
N GLN A 66 -10.54 -2.91 -15.78
CA GLN A 66 -10.29 -3.05 -17.22
C GLN A 66 -8.83 -2.76 -17.58
N VAL A 67 -8.19 -1.76 -16.95
CA VAL A 67 -6.78 -1.43 -17.17
C VAL A 67 -5.90 -2.60 -16.73
N ILE A 68 -6.18 -3.17 -15.55
CA ILE A 68 -5.48 -4.35 -15.04
C ILE A 68 -5.70 -5.55 -15.97
N SER A 69 -6.94 -5.79 -16.40
CA SER A 69 -7.27 -6.89 -17.31
C SER A 69 -6.53 -6.76 -18.65
N ASN A 70 -6.50 -5.57 -19.25
CA ASN A 70 -5.79 -5.35 -20.51
C ASN A 70 -4.27 -5.43 -20.35
N ALA A 71 -3.72 -4.90 -19.26
CA ALA A 71 -2.31 -5.05 -18.94
C ALA A 71 -1.92 -6.54 -18.84
N LEU A 72 -2.75 -7.36 -18.18
CA LEU A 72 -2.53 -8.80 -18.06
C LEU A 72 -2.69 -9.55 -19.40
N LYS A 73 -3.63 -9.13 -20.26
CA LYS A 73 -3.81 -9.74 -21.59
C LYS A 73 -2.57 -9.65 -22.47
N VAL A 74 -1.77 -8.59 -22.36
CA VAL A 74 -0.49 -8.46 -23.09
C VAL A 74 0.48 -9.59 -22.74
N TRP A 75 0.40 -10.09 -21.51
CA TRP A 75 1.19 -11.22 -21.03
C TRP A 75 0.52 -12.59 -21.27
N GLY A 76 -0.62 -12.62 -21.97
CA GLY A 76 -1.41 -13.85 -22.14
C GLY A 76 -2.08 -14.33 -20.85
N LEU A 77 -2.24 -13.44 -19.87
CA LEU A 77 -2.91 -13.71 -18.60
C LEU A 77 -4.37 -13.27 -18.67
N GLU A 78 -5.25 -14.13 -18.19
CA GLU A 78 -6.69 -13.88 -18.11
C GLU A 78 -7.11 -13.66 -16.65
N LEU A 79 -8.03 -12.71 -16.45
CA LEU A 79 -8.53 -12.36 -15.13
C LEU A 79 -10.00 -12.76 -14.98
N ILE A 80 -10.28 -13.71 -14.10
CA ILE A 80 -11.62 -14.28 -13.90
C ILE A 80 -12.11 -13.97 -12.49
N LEU A 81 -13.35 -13.48 -12.37
CA LEU A 81 -13.99 -13.27 -11.06
C LEU A 81 -14.16 -14.60 -10.33
N PHE A 82 -13.66 -14.68 -9.10
CA PHE A 82 -13.79 -15.87 -8.25
C PHE A 82 -15.26 -16.17 -7.88
N ASN A 83 -16.09 -15.12 -7.78
CA ASN A 83 -17.54 -15.25 -7.55
C ASN A 83 -18.35 -15.54 -8.83
N SER A 84 -17.70 -15.71 -9.99
CA SER A 84 -18.42 -16.04 -11.21
C SER A 84 -19.08 -17.43 -11.09
N PRO A 85 -20.32 -17.59 -11.56
CA PRO A 85 -21.02 -18.88 -11.51
C PRO A 85 -20.29 -19.95 -12.34
N GLU A 86 -19.52 -19.55 -13.35
CA GLU A 86 -18.69 -20.44 -14.15
C GLU A 86 -17.55 -21.03 -13.32
N TYR A 87 -16.85 -20.20 -12.55
CA TYR A 87 -15.76 -20.63 -11.70
C TYR A 87 -16.25 -21.53 -10.53
N GLN A 88 -17.39 -21.18 -9.93
CA GLN A 88 -18.01 -21.99 -8.86
C GLN A 88 -18.46 -23.37 -9.35
N ARG A 89 -18.96 -23.47 -10.58
CA ARG A 89 -19.36 -24.76 -11.18
C ARG A 89 -18.17 -25.70 -11.40
N LEU A 90 -17.01 -25.13 -11.72
CA LEU A 90 -15.79 -25.91 -11.95
C LEU A 90 -15.22 -26.53 -10.67
N ARG A 91 -15.67 -26.09 -9.48
CA ARG A 91 -15.21 -26.57 -8.15
C ARG A 91 -13.68 -26.72 -8.06
N ILE A 92 -12.95 -25.81 -8.70
CA ILE A 92 -11.50 -25.84 -8.69
C ILE A 92 -11.03 -25.45 -7.30
N ASN A 93 -10.17 -26.27 -6.70
CA ASN A 93 -9.59 -25.96 -5.41
C ASN A 93 -8.69 -24.72 -5.53
N PRO A 94 -8.87 -23.67 -4.70
CA PRO A 94 -8.07 -22.45 -4.78
C PRO A 94 -6.55 -22.67 -4.67
N ILE A 95 -6.12 -23.74 -4.00
CA ILE A 95 -4.71 -24.11 -3.83
C ILE A 95 -4.00 -24.50 -5.13
N ASN A 96 -4.75 -24.86 -6.18
CA ASN A 96 -4.21 -25.25 -7.48
C ASN A 96 -3.92 -24.06 -8.39
N GLU A 97 -4.44 -22.89 -8.05
CA GLU A 97 -4.16 -21.68 -8.79
C GLU A 97 -2.74 -21.18 -8.51
N ARG A 98 -2.24 -20.31 -9.40
CA ARG A 98 -0.90 -19.71 -9.27
C ARG A 98 -0.95 -18.34 -8.60
N SER A 99 -2.03 -17.59 -8.76
CA SER A 99 -2.17 -16.25 -8.19
C SER A 99 -3.61 -15.75 -8.17
N PHE A 100 -3.87 -14.84 -7.23
CA PHE A 100 -5.11 -14.10 -7.08
C PHE A 100 -4.81 -12.60 -7.01
N ILE A 101 -5.71 -11.79 -7.54
CA ILE A 101 -5.76 -10.35 -7.31
C ILE A 101 -7.02 -10.07 -6.51
N CYS A 102 -6.90 -9.25 -5.47
CA CYS A 102 -8.01 -8.86 -4.63
C CYS A 102 -8.21 -7.35 -4.70
N ASN A 103 -9.47 -6.92 -4.78
CA ASN A 103 -9.86 -5.52 -4.68
C ASN A 103 -10.69 -5.29 -3.42
N TYR A 104 -10.34 -4.24 -2.68
CA TYR A 104 -11.17 -3.67 -1.64
C TYR A 104 -11.25 -2.17 -1.73
N LYS A 105 -12.45 -1.62 -1.93
CA LYS A 105 -12.68 -0.16 -1.94
C LYS A 105 -11.61 0.59 -2.74
N GLU A 106 -11.35 0.14 -3.97
CA GLU A 106 -10.39 0.74 -4.90
C GLU A 106 -8.90 0.49 -4.58
N TYR A 107 -8.63 -0.40 -3.61
CA TYR A 107 -7.28 -0.87 -3.29
C TYR A 107 -7.03 -2.26 -3.87
N TRP A 108 -5.96 -2.39 -4.65
CA TRP A 108 -5.55 -3.63 -5.30
C TRP A 108 -4.36 -4.27 -4.58
N PHE A 109 -4.43 -5.56 -4.30
CA PHE A 109 -3.28 -6.35 -3.85
C PHE A 109 -3.25 -7.73 -4.47
N THR A 110 -2.06 -8.32 -4.49
CA THR A 110 -1.83 -9.63 -5.09
C THR A 110 -1.53 -10.68 -4.02
N VAL A 111 -2.07 -11.87 -4.23
CA VAL A 111 -1.68 -13.09 -3.50
C VAL A 111 -1.10 -14.06 -4.52
N ARG A 112 0.19 -14.36 -4.45
CA ARG A 112 0.87 -15.24 -5.42
C ARG A 112 1.43 -16.48 -4.72
N LYS A 113 1.32 -17.61 -5.41
CA LYS A 113 2.00 -18.85 -5.02
C LYS A 113 3.44 -18.79 -5.50
N LEU A 114 4.38 -18.94 -4.58
CA LEU A 114 5.81 -19.02 -4.85
C LEU A 114 6.34 -20.33 -4.27
N GLY A 115 6.88 -21.18 -5.13
CA GLY A 115 7.30 -22.55 -4.85
C GLY A 115 6.13 -23.42 -4.43
N LYS A 116 6.05 -23.68 -3.12
CA LYS A 116 5.02 -24.52 -2.50
C LYS A 116 4.17 -23.77 -1.47
N GLN A 117 4.30 -22.45 -1.41
CA GLN A 117 3.67 -21.62 -0.37
C GLN A 117 2.99 -20.41 -0.99
N TRP A 118 1.97 -19.90 -0.30
CA TRP A 118 1.26 -18.69 -0.71
C TRP A 118 1.82 -17.48 0.02
N PHE A 119 1.90 -16.36 -0.70
CA PHE A 119 2.32 -15.09 -0.15
C PHE A 119 1.32 -14.00 -0.49
N ASN A 120 0.89 -13.28 0.53
CA ASN A 120 0.17 -12.02 0.40
C ASN A 120 1.20 -10.91 0.18
N LEU A 121 1.17 -10.33 -1.01
CA LEU A 121 2.07 -9.27 -1.50
C LEU A 121 1.36 -7.93 -1.48
N ASN A 122 0.56 -7.69 -0.44
CA ASN A 122 -0.10 -6.43 -0.21
C ASN A 122 0.95 -5.33 -0.02
N SER A 123 0.94 -4.34 -0.92
CA SER A 123 1.94 -3.27 -0.97
C SER A 123 1.91 -2.33 0.23
N LEU A 124 0.86 -2.38 1.08
CA LEU A 124 0.82 -1.72 2.38
C LEU A 124 1.64 -2.44 3.45
N LEU A 125 2.01 -3.72 3.25
CA LEU A 125 2.82 -4.48 4.19
C LEU A 125 4.31 -4.14 4.02
N THR A 126 5.04 -4.18 5.13
CA THR A 126 6.50 -4.01 5.13
C THR A 126 7.26 -5.12 4.40
N GLY A 127 6.58 -6.22 4.05
CA GLY A 127 7.12 -7.32 3.27
C GLY A 127 6.05 -8.39 2.97
N PRO A 128 6.44 -9.47 2.27
CA PRO A 128 5.54 -10.55 1.93
C PRO A 128 5.03 -11.28 3.18
N GLU A 129 3.71 -11.45 3.30
CA GLU A 129 3.09 -12.22 4.37
C GLU A 129 2.83 -13.66 3.90
N LEU A 130 3.33 -14.64 4.65
CA LEU A 130 3.16 -16.05 4.38
C LEU A 130 1.73 -16.48 4.72
N VAL A 131 1.06 -17.08 3.74
CA VAL A 131 -0.27 -17.68 3.85
C VAL A 131 -0.11 -19.19 3.67
N SER A 132 -0.61 -19.97 4.63
CA SER A 132 -0.60 -21.44 4.51
C SER A 132 -1.73 -21.92 3.61
N ASP A 133 -1.56 -23.09 2.99
CA ASP A 133 -2.60 -23.70 2.13
C ASP A 133 -3.93 -23.91 2.88
N THR A 134 -3.86 -24.26 4.16
CA THR A 134 -5.04 -24.44 5.02
C THR A 134 -5.72 -23.12 5.36
N TYR A 135 -4.94 -22.04 5.51
CA TYR A 135 -5.46 -20.72 5.80
C TYR A 135 -5.99 -20.01 4.55
N LEU A 136 -5.43 -20.29 3.37
CA LEU A 136 -5.82 -19.64 2.11
C LEU A 136 -7.32 -19.71 1.85
N ALA A 137 -7.92 -20.89 2.01
CA ALA A 137 -9.36 -21.06 1.77
C ALA A 137 -10.20 -20.18 2.72
N LEU A 138 -9.80 -20.10 3.99
CA LEU A 138 -10.45 -19.25 4.99
C LEU A 138 -10.24 -17.77 4.67
N PHE A 139 -9.02 -17.39 4.31
CA PHE A 139 -8.67 -16.04 3.91
C PHE A 139 -9.53 -15.56 2.73
N LEU A 140 -9.62 -16.34 1.66
CA LEU A 140 -10.45 -16.01 0.50
C LEU A 140 -11.94 -15.92 0.86
N ALA A 141 -12.44 -16.85 1.69
CA ALA A 141 -13.82 -16.80 2.16
C ALA A 141 -14.13 -15.55 3.00
N GLN A 142 -13.18 -15.13 3.85
CA GLN A 142 -13.29 -13.91 4.64
C GLN A 142 -13.35 -12.67 3.73
N LEU A 143 -12.46 -12.59 2.74
CA LEU A 143 -12.46 -11.50 1.76
C LEU A 143 -13.84 -11.38 1.08
N GLN A 144 -14.45 -12.50 0.68
CA GLN A 144 -15.78 -12.48 0.09
C GLN A 144 -16.86 -11.96 1.05
N GLN A 145 -16.79 -12.32 2.34
CA GLN A 145 -17.75 -11.86 3.35
C GLN A 145 -17.61 -10.36 3.64
N GLU A 146 -16.38 -9.84 3.61
CA GLU A 146 -16.09 -8.42 3.78
C GLU A 146 -16.41 -7.59 2.52
N GLY A 147 -16.84 -8.24 1.42
CA GLY A 147 -17.24 -7.58 0.18
C GLY A 147 -16.08 -7.32 -0.78
N TYR A 148 -14.95 -7.99 -0.63
CA TYR A 148 -13.83 -7.90 -1.56
C TYR A 148 -14.19 -8.57 -2.88
N SER A 149 -13.77 -7.97 -3.97
CA SER A 149 -13.80 -8.62 -5.28
C SER A 149 -12.50 -9.38 -5.48
N VAL A 150 -12.58 -10.71 -5.41
CA VAL A 150 -11.44 -11.61 -5.64
C VAL A 150 -11.45 -12.07 -7.09
N PHE A 151 -10.29 -11.96 -7.73
CA PHE A 151 -10.05 -12.37 -9.10
C PHE A 151 -8.95 -13.42 -9.15
N VAL A 152 -9.17 -14.45 -9.96
CA VAL A 152 -8.21 -15.51 -10.26
C VAL A 152 -7.47 -15.13 -11.53
N VAL A 153 -6.14 -15.19 -11.49
CA VAL A 153 -5.32 -14.98 -12.68
C VAL A 153 -5.00 -16.33 -13.29
N LYS A 154 -5.48 -16.58 -14.49
CA LYS A 154 -5.21 -17.77 -15.30
C LYS A 154 -4.14 -17.47 -16.34
N GLY A 155 -3.25 -18.42 -16.55
CA GLY A 155 -2.19 -18.34 -17.56
C GLY A 155 -0.81 -18.63 -16.98
N ASP A 156 0.20 -18.52 -17.84
CA ASP A 156 1.59 -18.78 -17.48
C ASP A 156 2.28 -17.51 -17.00
N LEU A 157 2.40 -17.40 -15.68
CA LEU A 157 3.17 -16.34 -15.04
C LEU A 157 4.66 -16.51 -15.38
N PRO A 158 5.42 -15.40 -15.50
CA PRO A 158 6.86 -15.47 -15.70
C PRO A 158 7.52 -16.18 -14.52
N ASP A 159 8.50 -17.03 -14.84
CA ASP A 159 9.35 -17.70 -13.86
C ASP A 159 10.15 -16.65 -13.09
N CYS A 160 10.22 -16.80 -11.78
CA CYS A 160 10.95 -15.88 -10.91
C CYS A 160 11.96 -16.65 -10.05
N GLU A 161 13.07 -15.99 -9.70
CA GLU A 161 14.11 -16.58 -8.85
C GLU A 161 13.56 -17.01 -7.49
N ALA A 162 12.57 -16.26 -6.97
CA ALA A 162 11.86 -16.59 -5.75
C ALA A 162 11.18 -17.98 -5.81
N ASP A 163 10.59 -18.33 -6.96
CA ASP A 163 9.89 -19.62 -7.14
C ASP A 163 10.88 -20.78 -7.07
N GLN A 164 12.02 -20.65 -7.75
CA GLN A 164 13.08 -21.67 -7.78
C GLN A 164 13.67 -21.91 -6.38
N LEU A 165 13.93 -20.84 -5.62
CA LEU A 165 14.47 -20.93 -4.27
C LEU A 165 13.46 -21.48 -3.27
N LEU A 166 12.20 -21.04 -3.34
CA LEU A 166 11.14 -21.49 -2.43
C LEU A 166 10.63 -22.90 -2.73
N GLN A 167 10.96 -23.43 -3.91
CA GLN A 167 10.76 -24.83 -4.24
C GLN A 167 11.75 -25.74 -3.48
N MET A 168 12.96 -25.24 -3.21
CA MET A 168 14.03 -25.94 -2.50
C MET A 168 14.00 -25.71 -0.98
N ILE A 169 13.66 -24.50 -0.53
CA ILE A 169 13.68 -24.11 0.87
C ILE A 169 12.32 -23.52 1.25
N ARG A 170 11.64 -24.13 2.23
CA ARG A 170 10.38 -23.56 2.77
C ARG A 170 10.69 -22.26 3.52
N ALA A 171 10.03 -21.17 3.16
CA ALA A 171 10.10 -19.95 3.93
C ALA A 171 9.46 -20.17 5.29
N GLN A 172 10.21 -19.86 6.36
CA GLN A 172 9.68 -19.73 7.71
C GLN A 172 9.50 -18.26 8.02
N GLN A 173 8.25 -17.85 8.23
CA GLN A 173 7.95 -16.54 8.76
C GLN A 173 8.00 -16.57 10.29
N MET A 174 9.01 -15.93 10.88
CA MET A 174 9.12 -15.79 12.33
C MET A 174 8.20 -14.69 12.88
N HIS A 175 7.88 -13.67 12.08
CA HIS A 175 6.99 -12.57 12.46
C HIS A 175 6.14 -12.10 11.28
N ARG A 176 4.84 -11.86 11.52
CA ARG A 176 3.91 -11.24 10.55
C ARG A 176 4.40 -9.83 10.18
N PRO A 177 4.39 -9.42 8.90
CA PRO A 177 4.85 -8.09 8.52
C PRO A 177 3.84 -7.08 9.03
N LYS A 178 4.31 -5.99 9.63
CA LYS A 178 3.44 -4.91 10.10
C LYS A 178 2.98 -4.05 8.91
N PRO A 179 1.81 -3.40 8.98
CA PRO A 179 1.45 -2.36 8.02
C PRO A 179 2.49 -1.23 8.06
N THR A 180 2.90 -0.74 6.90
CA THR A 180 3.96 0.28 6.73
C THR A 180 3.68 1.58 7.51
N GLY A 181 2.42 1.83 7.90
CA GLY A 181 2.04 2.96 8.76
C GLY A 181 2.40 2.81 10.25
N GLU A 182 2.55 1.60 10.78
CA GLU A 182 2.86 1.37 12.21
C GLU A 182 4.34 1.58 12.55
N GLU A 183 5.23 1.46 11.56
CA GLU A 183 6.68 1.65 11.77
C GLU A 183 7.02 3.12 12.09
N LEU A 184 6.27 4.06 11.49
CA LEU A 184 6.37 5.49 11.79
C LEU A 184 5.84 5.85 13.19
N ALA A 185 4.83 5.12 13.68
CA ALA A 185 4.30 5.31 15.04
C ALA A 185 5.28 4.77 16.09
N GLN A 186 5.82 3.55 15.88
CA GLN A 186 6.80 2.96 16.78
C GLN A 186 8.14 3.70 16.80
N LEU A 187 8.59 4.28 15.67
CA LEU A 187 9.78 5.14 15.64
C LEU A 187 9.56 6.49 16.36
N LYS A 188 8.34 7.03 16.35
CA LYS A 188 7.99 8.20 17.16
C LYS A 188 7.90 7.86 18.64
N GLU A 189 7.24 6.76 19.00
CA GLU A 189 7.15 6.28 20.38
C GLU A 189 8.53 5.92 20.96
N GLN A 190 9.39 5.23 20.20
CA GLN A 190 10.76 4.93 20.63
C GLN A 190 11.63 6.18 20.77
N ARG A 191 11.43 7.22 19.94
CA ARG A 191 12.15 8.50 20.11
C ARG A 191 11.69 9.24 21.36
N VAL A 192 10.39 9.26 21.64
CA VAL A 192 9.83 9.90 22.85
C VAL A 192 10.34 9.18 24.11
N HIS A 193 10.27 7.84 24.15
CA HIS A 193 10.76 7.06 25.30
C HIS A 193 12.27 7.18 25.51
N LYS A 194 13.07 7.34 24.45
CA LYS A 194 14.53 7.50 24.59
C LYS A 194 14.91 8.89 25.10
N THR A 195 14.21 9.94 24.66
CA THR A 195 14.43 11.31 25.17
C THR A 195 14.00 11.48 26.63
N ASP A 196 12.94 10.79 27.06
CA ASP A 196 12.47 10.88 28.44
C ASP A 196 13.38 10.11 29.41
N LEU A 197 13.94 8.97 28.98
CA LEU A 197 14.86 8.18 29.80
C LEU A 197 16.25 8.83 29.92
N GLU A 198 16.75 9.50 28.87
CA GLU A 198 18.02 10.25 28.92
C GLU A 198 17.90 11.51 29.80
N ARG A 199 16.77 12.23 29.78
CA ARG A 199 16.57 13.42 30.65
C ARG A 199 16.47 13.10 32.14
N VAL A 200 15.96 11.92 32.52
CA VAL A 200 15.85 11.51 33.93
C VAL A 200 17.21 11.06 34.50
N LEU A 201 18.10 10.52 33.67
CA LEU A 201 19.40 10.03 34.09
C LEU A 201 20.46 11.14 34.23
N GLU A 202 20.32 12.26 33.50
CA GLU A 202 21.27 13.39 33.57
C GLU A 202 21.05 14.32 34.77
N ALA A 203 19.93 14.19 35.50
CA ALA A 203 19.61 15.05 36.65
C ALA A 203 20.07 14.51 38.02
N ASN A 204 20.64 13.29 38.09
CA ASN A 204 20.86 12.60 39.36
C ASN A 204 22.34 12.35 39.73
N ASP A 205 23.26 13.25 39.35
CA ASP A 205 24.64 13.21 39.86
C ASP A 205 24.93 14.45 40.72
N GLY A 206 24.61 14.36 42.01
CA GLY A 206 24.82 15.42 42.98
C GLY A 206 24.39 15.04 44.40
N SER A 207 25.37 14.73 45.23
CA SER A 207 25.28 14.31 46.64
C SER A 207 24.47 15.22 47.59
N ALA A 208 23.78 14.55 48.55
CA ALA A 208 23.42 14.98 49.92
C ALA A 208 22.27 15.98 50.13
N MET A 209 21.16 15.50 50.71
CA MET A 209 20.56 15.87 52.01
C MET A 209 19.11 15.36 52.06
N LEU A 210 18.77 14.63 53.14
CA LEU A 210 17.43 14.12 53.40
C LEU A 210 16.51 15.24 53.93
N ASP A 211 15.22 15.17 53.59
CA ASP A 211 14.03 15.72 54.28
C ASP A 211 13.29 16.96 53.70
N GLU A 212 13.64 17.53 52.52
CA GLU A 212 12.87 18.65 51.92
C GLU A 212 11.89 18.25 50.79
N ASP A 213 12.01 17.05 50.21
CA ASP A 213 11.28 16.68 48.98
C ASP A 213 9.79 16.32 49.19
N GLU A 214 9.36 16.00 50.42
CA GLU A 214 7.97 15.60 50.69
C GLU A 214 7.01 16.82 50.68
N GLU A 215 7.49 18.00 51.11
CA GLU A 215 6.67 19.22 51.10
C GLU A 215 6.46 19.77 49.68
N ASP A 216 7.47 19.66 48.81
CA ASP A 216 7.37 20.10 47.42
C ASP A 216 6.55 19.12 46.57
N LEU A 217 6.61 17.82 46.86
CA LEU A 217 5.74 16.83 46.24
C LEU A 217 4.26 17.05 46.64
N GLN A 218 4.01 17.40 47.90
CA GLN A 218 2.66 17.68 48.38
C GLN A 218 2.10 19.01 47.81
N ARG A 219 2.96 20.02 47.60
CA ARG A 219 2.59 21.25 46.87
C ARG A 219 2.30 20.99 45.39
N ALA A 220 3.10 20.15 44.72
CA ALA A 220 2.89 19.81 43.31
C ALA A 220 1.57 19.06 43.09
N LEU A 221 1.23 18.11 43.97
CA LEU A 221 -0.07 17.41 43.93
C LEU A 221 -1.25 18.34 44.24
N ALA A 222 -1.09 19.30 45.16
CA ALA A 222 -2.13 20.29 45.45
C ALA A 222 -2.36 21.27 44.28
N LEU A 223 -1.29 21.66 43.58
CA LEU A 223 -1.36 22.48 42.35
C LEU A 223 -1.99 21.70 41.18
N SER A 224 -1.73 20.40 41.09
CA SER A 224 -2.32 19.53 40.05
C SER A 224 -3.78 19.15 40.33
N CYS A 225 -4.26 19.33 41.56
CA CYS A 225 -5.66 19.14 41.96
C CYS A 225 -6.51 20.42 41.85
N GLN A 226 -5.92 21.55 41.45
CA GLN A 226 -6.66 22.77 41.16
C GLN A 226 -7.32 22.62 39.79
N GLU A 227 -8.64 22.41 39.81
CA GLU A 227 -9.59 22.38 38.69
C GLU A 227 -8.97 22.56 37.29
N ILE A 228 -8.67 21.42 36.65
CA ILE A 228 -8.45 21.39 35.21
C ILE A 228 -9.83 21.57 34.59
N ASP A 229 -10.13 22.79 34.13
CA ASP A 229 -11.33 23.12 33.37
C ASP A 229 -11.40 22.21 32.13
N MET A 230 -12.23 21.16 32.20
CA MET A 230 -12.44 20.15 31.15
C MET A 230 -13.05 20.73 29.85
N GLU A 231 -13.32 22.03 29.78
CA GLU A 231 -13.93 22.67 28.61
C GLU A 231 -12.90 23.04 27.52
N ASP A 232 -11.64 23.28 27.86
CA ASP A 232 -10.62 23.72 26.89
C ASP A 232 -10.08 22.58 26.02
N GLU A 233 -9.98 21.35 26.53
CA GLU A 233 -9.51 20.20 25.74
C GLU A 233 -10.54 19.75 24.68
N GLU A 234 -11.84 19.89 24.93
CA GLU A 234 -12.88 19.54 23.97
C GLU A 234 -12.89 20.52 22.78
N ALA A 235 -12.58 21.81 23.02
CA ALA A 235 -12.43 22.81 21.97
C ALA A 235 -11.19 22.54 21.10
N ASP A 236 -10.09 22.13 21.71
CA ASP A 236 -8.85 21.80 21.00
C ASP A 236 -8.94 20.48 20.24
N LEU A 237 -9.60 19.45 20.79
CA LEU A 237 -9.91 18.22 20.05
C LEU A 237 -10.80 18.51 18.83
N ARG A 238 -11.82 19.34 18.97
CA ARG A 238 -12.71 19.71 17.86
C ARG A 238 -11.96 20.48 16.77
N ARG A 239 -11.09 21.42 17.14
CA ARG A 239 -10.21 22.12 16.19
C ARG A 239 -9.25 21.16 15.47
N ALA A 240 -8.64 20.22 16.20
CA ALA A 240 -7.72 19.23 15.64
C ALA A 240 -8.39 18.29 14.64
N ILE A 241 -9.60 17.81 14.95
CA ILE A 241 -10.39 16.97 14.03
C ILE A 241 -10.79 17.75 12.77
N GLN A 242 -11.20 19.01 12.92
CA GLN A 242 -11.60 19.85 11.78
C GLN A 242 -10.42 20.22 10.86
N LEU A 243 -9.23 20.40 11.43
CA LEU A 243 -7.99 20.56 10.66
C LEU A 243 -7.58 19.26 9.96
N SER A 244 -7.73 18.11 10.63
CA SER A 244 -7.48 16.79 10.05
C SER A 244 -8.39 16.50 8.86
N THR A 245 -9.67 16.87 8.92
CA THR A 245 -10.62 16.65 7.81
C THR A 245 -10.32 17.52 6.59
N ASN A 246 -9.73 18.70 6.78
CA ASN A 246 -9.37 19.60 5.67
C ASN A 246 -8.04 19.22 5.00
N LEU A 247 -7.10 18.62 5.75
CA LEU A 247 -5.81 18.15 5.21
C LEU A 247 -5.93 16.86 4.38
N THR A 248 -6.95 16.03 4.64
CA THR A 248 -7.12 14.74 3.97
C THR A 248 -7.63 14.82 2.52
N SER A 249 -8.20 15.94 2.07
CA SER A 249 -8.81 16.03 0.72
C SER A 249 -7.96 16.81 -0.30
N GLU A 250 -7.09 17.73 0.12
CA GLU A 250 -6.47 18.72 -0.79
C GLU A 250 -4.95 18.58 -0.99
N GLU A 251 -4.23 17.91 -0.08
CA GLU A 251 -2.76 17.83 -0.17
C GLU A 251 -2.18 16.69 -1.04
N PRO A 252 -2.80 15.50 -1.12
CA PRO A 252 -2.23 14.38 -1.88
C PRO A 252 -2.13 14.68 -3.38
N TRP A 253 -3.13 15.38 -3.94
CA TRP A 253 -3.15 15.72 -5.36
C TRP A 253 -2.14 16.80 -5.73
N LYS A 254 -1.92 17.82 -4.87
CA LYS A 254 -0.90 18.86 -5.09
C LYS A 254 0.52 18.29 -5.03
N ARG A 255 0.80 17.38 -4.09
CA ARG A 255 2.09 16.66 -4.05
C ARG A 255 2.29 15.78 -5.28
N ARG A 256 1.21 15.17 -5.80
CA ARG A 256 1.22 14.33 -6.99
C ARG A 256 1.46 15.15 -8.27
N GLU A 257 0.74 16.26 -8.44
CA GLU A 257 0.90 17.17 -9.58
C GLU A 257 2.35 17.72 -9.63
N ALA A 258 2.88 18.16 -8.49
CA ALA A 258 4.27 18.59 -8.38
C ALA A 258 5.28 17.47 -8.70
N TYR A 259 4.97 16.21 -8.36
CA TYR A 259 5.81 15.06 -8.72
C TYR A 259 5.82 14.81 -10.23
N PHE A 260 4.63 14.82 -10.86
CA PHE A 260 4.49 14.62 -12.31
C PHE A 260 5.15 15.74 -13.13
N GLU A 261 4.97 17.00 -12.73
CA GLU A 261 5.65 18.13 -13.37
C GLU A 261 7.18 18.00 -13.30
N LYS A 262 7.71 17.59 -12.14
CA LYS A 262 9.14 17.42 -11.93
C LYS A 262 9.73 16.29 -12.77
N GLN A 263 8.97 15.23 -13.02
CA GLN A 263 9.36 14.14 -13.92
C GLN A 263 9.34 14.56 -15.39
N GLN A 264 8.33 15.31 -15.83
CA GLN A 264 8.29 15.85 -17.20
C GLN A 264 9.45 16.82 -17.47
N GLN A 265 9.76 17.71 -16.52
CA GLN A 265 10.89 18.64 -16.65
C GLN A 265 12.23 17.91 -16.75
N LYS A 266 12.44 16.83 -15.97
CA LYS A 266 13.64 15.99 -16.07
C LYS A 266 13.78 15.34 -17.45
N GLN A 267 12.69 14.80 -18.01
CA GLN A 267 12.72 14.22 -19.36
C GLN A 267 13.01 15.27 -20.44
N GLN A 268 12.43 16.47 -20.34
CA GLN A 268 12.71 17.55 -21.29
C GLN A 268 14.18 17.98 -21.23
N GLN A 269 14.74 18.12 -20.03
CA GLN A 269 16.17 18.44 -19.86
C GLN A 269 17.07 17.34 -20.42
N GLN A 270 16.74 16.06 -20.22
CA GLN A 270 17.50 14.95 -20.78
C GLN A 270 17.44 14.93 -22.32
N LYS A 271 16.26 15.19 -22.91
CA LYS A 271 16.10 15.30 -24.37
C LYS A 271 16.88 16.48 -24.94
N GLN A 272 16.87 17.64 -24.29
CA GLN A 272 17.67 18.79 -24.70
C GLN A 272 19.18 18.53 -24.60
N GLN A 273 19.63 17.87 -23.53
CA GLN A 273 21.05 17.50 -23.38
C GLN A 273 21.48 16.45 -24.41
N GLN A 274 20.61 15.52 -24.79
CA GLN A 274 20.90 14.55 -25.86
C GLN A 274 20.95 15.22 -27.24
N GLN A 275 20.05 16.16 -27.53
CA GLN A 275 20.10 16.92 -28.79
C GLN A 275 21.36 17.80 -28.86
N GLN A 276 21.74 18.49 -27.79
CA GLN A 276 22.96 19.31 -27.78
C GLN A 276 24.25 18.47 -27.92
N LYS A 277 24.23 17.19 -27.55
CA LYS A 277 25.36 16.26 -27.76
C LYS A 277 25.42 15.69 -29.18
N GLN A 278 24.34 15.75 -29.96
CA GLN A 278 24.33 15.30 -31.36
C GLN A 278 24.66 16.42 -32.36
N THR A 279 24.57 17.69 -31.94
CA THR A 279 24.86 18.87 -32.79
C THR A 279 26.27 19.44 -32.59
N LYS A 280 27.15 18.75 -31.85
CA LYS A 280 28.59 19.05 -31.73
C LYS A 280 29.40 17.88 -32.27
#